data_AF-A0A931T4W1-F1
#
_entry.id   AF-A0A931T4W1-F1
#
_cell.length_a   1.000
_cell.length_b   1.000
_cell.length_c   1.000
_cell.angle_alpha   90.00
_cell.angle_beta   90.00
_cell.angle_gamma   90.00
#
_symmetry.space_group_name_H-M   'P 1'
#
loop_
_entity.id
_entity.type
_entity.pdbx_description
1 polymer ?
#
loop_
_entity_poly.entity_id
_entity_poly.type
_entity_poly.pdbx_seq_one_letter_code
_entity_poly.pdbx_strand_id
1 'polypeptide(L)' 'MSEGNREVAARSSIDDVIEVYKRDVDRTLLRENLRKSPTERLEALQARQRFGEELARAEREARHRRG' A
#
# COMPACT_ATOMS: atom_id res chain seq x y z
N MET A 1 15.51 -8.99 36.11
CA MET A 1 16.56 -8.92 35.08
C MET A 1 15.94 -9.47 33.81
N SER A 2 15.53 -8.60 32.88
CA SER A 2 14.94 -9.02 31.61
C SER A 2 16.10 -9.23 30.65
N GLU A 3 16.36 -10.47 30.29
CA GLU A 3 17.37 -10.85 29.29
C GLU A 3 16.99 -10.21 27.95
N GLY A 4 17.54 -9.02 27.74
CA GLY A 4 17.71 -8.48 26.41
C GLY A 4 18.55 -9.44 25.57
N ASN A 5 18.32 -9.36 24.26
CA ASN A 5 19.13 -10.04 23.25
C ASN A 5 18.74 -11.52 23.05
N ARG A 6 17.53 -11.76 22.52
CA ARG A 6 17.38 -12.83 21.52
C ARG A 6 18.33 -12.49 20.38
N GLU A 7 19.54 -13.02 20.51
CA GLU A 7 20.34 -13.59 19.44
C GLU A 7 19.92 -13.05 18.07
N VAL A 8 20.67 -12.06 17.61
CA VAL A 8 20.63 -11.58 16.22
C VAL A 8 20.79 -12.82 15.35
N ALA A 9 19.67 -13.38 14.87
CA ALA A 9 19.66 -14.49 13.95
C ALA A 9 20.68 -14.15 12.86
N ALA A 10 21.69 -15.00 12.70
CA ALA A 10 22.80 -14.76 11.79
C ALA A 10 22.22 -14.31 10.44
N ARG A 11 22.47 -13.04 10.10
CA ARG A 11 21.91 -12.39 8.92
C ARG A 11 22.11 -13.32 7.72
N SER A 12 21.01 -13.77 7.15
CA SER A 12 21.05 -14.75 6.06
C SER A 12 21.24 -14.04 4.73
N SER A 13 21.79 -14.75 3.75
CA SER A 13 21.85 -14.27 2.36
C SER A 13 20.49 -13.83 1.82
N ILE A 14 19.38 -14.37 2.35
CA ILE A 14 18.03 -13.95 1.97
C ILE A 14 17.66 -12.56 2.51
N ASP A 15 18.18 -12.16 3.66
CA ASP A 15 17.92 -10.83 4.24
C ASP A 15 18.51 -9.73 3.37
N ASP A 16 19.69 -9.97 2.79
CA ASP A 16 20.32 -9.04 1.86
C ASP A 16 19.52 -8.86 0.58
N VAL A 17 18.98 -9.95 0.03
CA VAL A 17 18.07 -9.90 -1.13
C VAL A 17 16.80 -9.13 -0.78
N ILE A 18 16.20 -9.42 0.37
CA ILE A 18 14.98 -8.74 0.83
C ILE A 18 15.21 -7.22 0.99
N GLU A 19 16.35 -6.80 1.57
CA GLU A 19 16.65 -5.38 1.75
C GLU A 19 16.86 -4.63 0.43
N VAL A 20 17.43 -5.29 -0.59
CA VAL A 20 17.51 -4.72 -1.95
C VAL A 20 16.11 -4.41 -2.48
N TYR A 21 15.19 -5.38 -2.43
CA TYR A 21 13.83 -5.16 -2.93
C TYR A 21 13.04 -4.15 -2.10
N LYS A 22 13.19 -4.15 -0.78
CA LYS A 22 12.48 -3.22 0.12
C LYS A 22 12.81 -1.75 -0.16
N ARG A 23 13.97 -1.44 -0.73
CA ARG A 23 14.40 -0.06 -1.04
C ARG A 23 13.40 0.66 -1.94
N ASP A 24 12.88 -0.06 -2.93
CA ASP A 24 12.06 0.52 -3.99
C ASP A 24 10.55 0.35 -3.73
N VAL A 25 10.18 -0.28 -2.61
CA VAL A 25 8.78 -0.40 -2.19
C VAL A 25 8.34 0.85 -1.45
N ASP A 26 7.50 1.67 -2.10
CA ASP A 26 6.83 2.78 -1.43
C ASP A 26 5.80 2.27 -0.41
N ARG A 27 6.09 2.52 0.88
CA ARG A 27 5.23 2.14 2.01
C ARG A 27 4.39 3.29 2.55
N THR A 28 4.41 4.45 1.90
CA THR A 28 3.74 5.68 2.36
C THR A 28 2.24 5.45 2.55
N LEU A 29 1.55 4.98 1.50
CA LEU A 29 0.12 4.71 1.55
C LEU A 29 -0.25 3.63 2.57
N LEU A 30 0.60 2.61 2.75
CA LEU A 30 0.34 1.58 3.75
C LEU A 30 0.40 2.16 5.16
N ARG A 31 1.44 2.95 5.47
CA ARG A 31 1.60 3.62 6.77
C ARG A 31 0.47 4.60 7.05
N GLU A 32 0.06 5.39 6.06
CA GLU A 32 -1.06 6.32 6.21
C GLU A 32 -2.37 5.60 6.48
N ASN A 33 -2.67 4.50 5.78
CA ASN A 33 -3.88 3.73 6.06
C ASN A 33 -3.82 3.06 7.44
N LEU A 34 -2.66 2.58 7.89
CA LEU A 34 -2.52 1.97 9.22
C LEU A 34 -2.68 2.96 10.38
N ARG A 35 -2.53 4.27 10.13
CA ARG A 35 -2.83 5.32 11.12
C ARG A 35 -4.33 5.59 11.30
N LYS A 36 -5.16 5.14 10.36
CA LYS A 36 -6.61 5.32 10.38
C LYS A 36 -7.28 4.20 11.19
N SER A 37 -8.41 4.51 11.81
CA SER A 37 -9.30 3.51 12.38
C SER A 37 -9.82 2.54 11.30
N PRO A 38 -10.28 1.33 11.68
CA PRO A 38 -10.90 0.40 10.73
C PRO A 38 -12.01 1.03 9.88
N THR A 39 -12.88 1.84 10.49
CA THR A 39 -13.97 2.51 9.80
C THR A 39 -13.46 3.50 8.76
N GLU A 40 -12.54 4.40 9.14
CA GLU A 40 -11.95 5.37 8.21
C GLU A 40 -11.20 4.69 7.04
N ARG A 41 -10.58 3.52 7.27
CA ARG A 41 -9.97 2.73 6.19
C ARG A 41 -11.02 2.23 5.19
N LEU A 42 -12.15 1.72 5.68
CA LEU A 42 -13.25 1.24 4.84
C LEU A 42 -13.90 2.39 4.06
N GLU A 43 -14.15 3.53 4.70
CA GLU A 43 -14.69 4.73 4.04
C GLU A 43 -13.74 5.23 2.94
N ALA A 44 -12.43 5.29 3.22
CA ALA A 44 -11.43 5.67 2.25
C ALA A 44 -11.35 4.68 1.07
N LEU A 45 -11.52 3.38 1.31
CA LEU A 45 -11.59 2.36 0.25
C LEU A 45 -12.82 2.57 -0.63
N GLN A 46 -14.00 2.76 -0.04
CA GLN A 46 -15.23 2.99 -0.79
C GLN A 46 -15.13 4.27 -1.65
N ALA A 47 -14.55 5.34 -1.11
CA ALA A 47 -14.34 6.59 -1.85
C ALA A 47 -13.43 6.38 -3.06
N ARG A 48 -12.34 5.61 -2.91
CA ARG A 48 -11.46 5.26 -4.04
C ARG A 48 -12.16 4.43 -5.11
N GLN A 49 -13.00 3.48 -4.72
CA GLN A 49 -13.74 2.68 -5.70
C GLN A 49 -14.73 3.52 -6.51
N ARG A 50 -15.51 4.38 -5.84
CA ARG A 50 -16.40 5.32 -6.53
C ARG A 50 -15.64 6.22 -7.50
N PHE A 51 -14.49 6.75 -7.08
CA PHE A 51 -13.64 7.56 -7.96
C PHE A 51 -13.16 6.79 -9.19
N GLY A 52 -12.73 5.53 -9.03
CA GLY A 52 -12.30 4.69 -10.15
C GLY A 52 -13.44 4.37 -11.14
N GLU A 53 -14.64 4.09 -10.62
CA GLU A 53 -15.83 3.87 -11.45
C GLU A 53 -16.19 5.11 -12.27
N GLU A 54 -16.14 6.27 -11.64
CA GLU A 54 -16.41 7.57 -12.27
C GLU A 54 -15.38 7.92 -13.34
N LEU A 55 -14.10 7.70 -13.05
CA LEU A 55 -13.03 7.89 -14.04
C LEU A 55 -13.25 6.97 -15.25
N ALA A 56 -13.55 5.69 -15.01
CA ALA A 56 -13.82 4.73 -16.09
C ALA A 56 -15.06 5.10 -16.90
N ARG A 57 -16.11 5.66 -16.28
CA ARG A 57 -17.28 6.19 -17.00
C ARG A 57 -16.90 7.38 -17.87
N ALA A 58 -16.20 8.36 -17.31
CA ALA A 58 -15.76 9.56 -18.03
C ALA A 58 -14.87 9.20 -19.23
N GLU A 59 -13.99 8.21 -19.10
CA GLU A 59 -13.20 7.70 -20.22
C GLU A 59 -14.06 7.11 -21.34
N ARG A 60 -15.08 6.30 -21.01
CA ARG A 60 -15.98 5.73 -22.02
C ARG A 60 -16.73 6.83 -22.77
N GLU A 61 -17.25 7.82 -22.06
CA GLU A 61 -17.94 8.98 -22.65
C GLU A 61 -17.00 9.82 -23.52
N ALA A 62 -15.75 10.01 -23.09
CA ALA A 62 -14.74 10.72 -23.88
C ALA A 62 -14.39 9.97 -25.18
N ARG A 63 -14.29 8.64 -25.14
CA ARG A 63 -14.09 7.81 -26.33
C ARG A 63 -15.27 7.88 -27.30
N HIS A 64 -16.50 7.80 -26.78
CA HIS A 64 -17.70 7.91 -27.62
C HIS A 64 -17.86 9.28 -28.28
N ARG A 65 -17.40 10.38 -27.66
CA ARG A 65 -17.43 11.71 -28.26
C ARG A 65 -16.36 11.95 -29.35
N ARG A 66 -15.38 11.05 -29.48
CA ARG A 66 -14.26 11.17 -30.43
C ARG A 66 -14.41 10.29 -31.68
N GLY A 67 -15.38 9.38 -31.70
CA GLY A 67 -15.71 8.54 -32.86
C GLY A 67 -17.06 8.94 -33.44
#